data_AF-A0A8T6W861-F1
#
_entry.id   AF-A0A8T6W861-F1
#
_cell.length_a   1.000
_cell.length_b   1.000
_cell.length_c   1.000
_cell.angle_alpha   90.00
_cell.angle_beta   90.00
_cell.angle_gamma   90.00
#
_symmetry.space_group_name_H-M   'P 1'
#
loop_
_entity.id
_entity.type
_entity.pdbx_description
1 polymer ?
#
loop_
_entity_poly.entity_id
_entity_poly.type
_entity_poly.pdbx_seq_one_letter_code
_entity_poly.pdbx_strand_id
1 'polypeptide(L)'
;FEYIVVFEILPEIELGDYKELKLKKEKRPVKAEEIDEAIEHLREHKAEVKSYEKKKAVKDGDVVVVDFQGSLDGDPIKDLKREDVQFIVGEKKMIPEFEEAVVGMKKEEEAEFDVT
;
A
#
# COMPACT_ATOMS: atom_id res chain seq x y z
N PHE A 1 68.74 -12.70 -14.52
CA PHE A 1 67.28 -12.62 -14.67
C PHE A 1 66.76 -11.79 -13.53
N GLU A 2 66.08 -10.71 -13.84
CA GLU A 2 65.54 -9.78 -12.85
C GLU A 2 64.02 -9.73 -13.06
N TYR A 3 63.28 -9.83 -11.97
CA TYR A 3 61.82 -9.83 -12.00
C TYR A 3 61.32 -8.70 -11.12
N ILE A 4 60.40 -7.92 -11.67
CA ILE A 4 59.72 -6.81 -10.99
C ILE A 4 58.34 -7.30 -10.63
N VAL A 5 57.99 -7.24 -9.35
CA VAL A 5 56.64 -7.51 -8.86
C VAL A 5 56.04 -6.18 -8.44
N VAL A 6 54.97 -5.78 -9.12
CA VAL A 6 54.18 -4.59 -8.79
C VAL A 6 52.91 -5.06 -8.10
N PHE A 7 52.62 -4.48 -6.95
CA PHE A 7 51.35 -4.67 -6.26
C PHE A 7 50.87 -3.33 -5.72
N GLU A 8 49.55 -3.18 -5.65
CA GLU A 8 48.93 -1.96 -5.14
C GLU A 8 48.94 -1.98 -3.62
N ILE A 9 49.40 -0.88 -3.02
CA ILE A 9 49.24 -0.62 -1.60
C ILE A 9 47.99 0.23 -1.41
N LEU A 10 47.20 -0.10 -0.39
CA LEU A 10 46.06 0.72 0.00
C LEU A 10 46.57 2.11 0.39
N PRO A 11 46.01 3.20 -0.16
CA PRO A 11 46.42 4.55 0.21
C PRO A 11 46.08 4.80 1.68
N GLU A 12 46.90 5.60 2.36
CA GLU A 12 46.54 6.12 3.68
C GLU A 12 45.31 7.02 3.53
N ILE A 13 44.23 6.66 4.22
CA ILE A 13 42.99 7.42 4.22
C ILE A 13 43.11 8.48 5.32
N GLU A 14 43.40 9.71 4.93
CA GLU A 14 43.26 10.87 5.82
C GLU A 14 41.77 11.23 5.90
N LEU A 15 41.14 10.87 7.02
CA LEU A 15 39.80 11.33 7.34
C LEU A 15 39.85 12.84 7.60
N GLY A 16 39.22 13.65 6.74
CA GLY A 16 39.03 15.08 6.99
C GLY A 16 38.19 15.35 8.25
N ASP A 17 37.87 16.62 8.55
CA ASP A 17 37.10 17.02 9.74
C ASP A 17 35.60 16.62 9.66
N TYR A 18 35.32 15.31 9.72
CA TYR A 18 33.97 14.74 9.74
C TYR A 18 33.17 15.13 10.99
N LYS A 19 33.85 15.64 12.03
CA LYS A 19 33.23 16.10 13.28
C LYS A 19 32.64 17.51 13.16
N GLU A 20 33.00 18.28 12.14
CA GLU A 20 32.46 19.62 11.89
C GLU A 20 31.20 19.61 10.99
N LEU A 21 30.79 18.44 10.50
CA LEU A 21 29.55 18.26 9.76
C LEU A 21 28.36 18.56 10.68
N LYS A 22 27.82 19.79 10.56
CA LYS A 22 26.59 20.21 11.24
C LYS A 22 25.39 19.49 10.61
N LEU A 23 25.16 18.26 11.03
CA LEU A 23 23.93 17.54 10.75
C LEU A 23 22.81 18.19 11.56
N LYS A 24 21.85 18.82 10.88
CA LYS A 24 20.60 19.24 11.50
C LYS A 24 19.84 17.97 11.89
N LYS A 25 19.91 17.60 13.17
CA LYS A 25 19.06 16.55 13.73
C LYS A 25 17.64 17.11 13.79
N GLU A 26 16.83 16.78 12.79
CA GLU A 26 15.39 17.00 12.86
C GLU A 26 14.84 16.14 14.00
N LYS A 27 14.57 16.78 15.14
CA LYS A 27 13.77 16.16 16.20
C LYS A 27 12.32 16.32 15.77
N ARG A 28 11.73 15.26 15.23
CA ARG A 28 10.28 15.18 15.05
C ARG A 28 9.68 14.70 16.38
N PRO A 29 9.05 15.58 17.18
CA PRO A 29 8.34 15.14 18.36
C PRO A 29 7.15 14.29 17.91
N VAL A 30 6.98 13.12 18.51
CA VAL A 30 5.77 12.32 18.31
C VAL A 30 4.63 13.06 19.00
N LYS A 31 3.61 13.45 18.24
CA LYS A 31 2.41 14.08 18.81
C LYS A 31 1.49 13.02 19.39
N ALA A 32 0.68 13.38 20.38
CA ALA A 32 -0.37 12.49 20.89
C ALA A 32 -1.33 12.04 19.77
N GLU A 33 -1.61 12.93 18.81
CA GLU A 33 -2.41 12.63 17.63
C GLU A 33 -1.84 11.48 16.78
N GLU A 34 -0.51 11.43 16.57
CA GLU A 34 0.15 10.35 15.83
C GLU A 34 0.09 9.01 16.60
N ILE A 35 -0.03 9.06 17.93
CA ILE A 35 -0.19 7.87 18.78
C ILE A 35 -1.63 7.36 18.69
N ASP A 36 -2.61 8.26 18.78
CA ASP A 36 -4.03 7.90 18.68
C ASP A 36 -4.35 7.34 17.28
N GLU A 37 -3.83 7.95 16.22
CA GLU A 37 -3.95 7.46 14.83
C GLU A 37 -3.34 6.06 14.68
N ALA A 38 -2.15 5.82 15.26
CA ALA A 38 -1.52 4.50 15.25
C ALA A 38 -2.34 3.45 16.02
N ILE A 39 -2.97 3.83 17.13
CA ILE A 39 -3.85 2.95 17.92
C ILE A 39 -5.13 2.63 17.15
N GLU A 40 -5.74 3.61 16.49
CA GLU A 40 -6.93 3.39 15.65
C GLU A 40 -6.60 2.44 14.50
N HIS A 41 -5.51 2.68 13.77
CA HIS A 41 -5.05 1.80 12.70
C HIS A 41 -4.80 0.36 13.20
N LEU A 42 -4.19 0.19 14.39
CA LEU A 42 -4.00 -1.13 14.99
C LEU A 42 -5.32 -1.81 15.39
N ARG A 43 -6.34 -1.04 15.80
CA ARG A 43 -7.66 -1.56 16.14
C ARG A 43 -8.40 -2.02 14.89
N GLU A 44 -8.36 -1.25 13.82
CA GLU A 44 -8.95 -1.60 12.52
C GLU A 44 -8.31 -2.86 11.95
N HIS A 45 -6.98 -2.95 11.99
CA HIS A 45 -6.26 -4.14 11.50
C HIS A 45 -6.51 -5.41 12.36
N LYS A 46 -6.99 -5.25 13.60
CA LYS A 46 -7.40 -6.36 14.48
C LYS A 46 -8.91 -6.61 14.47
N ALA A 47 -9.68 -5.90 13.63
CA ALA A 47 -11.11 -6.10 13.54
C ALA A 47 -11.43 -7.54 13.10
N GLU A 48 -12.33 -8.19 13.82
CA GLU A 48 -12.83 -9.51 13.43
C GLU A 48 -13.87 -9.35 12.33
N VAL A 49 -13.56 -9.91 11.15
CA VAL A 49 -14.48 -9.91 10.02
C VAL A 49 -15.53 -10.99 10.24
N LYS A 50 -16.78 -10.58 10.47
CA LYS A 50 -17.94 -11.49 10.53
C LYS A 50 -18.65 -11.53 9.19
N SER A 51 -18.95 -12.73 8.71
CA SER A 51 -19.68 -12.90 7.45
C SER A 51 -21.10 -12.35 7.61
N TYR A 52 -21.48 -11.39 6.75
CA TYR A 52 -22.81 -10.82 6.72
C TYR A 52 -23.78 -11.70 5.92
N GLU A 53 -25.00 -11.86 6.45
CA GLU A 53 -26.09 -12.55 5.75
C GLU A 53 -26.56 -11.74 4.52
N LYS A 54 -26.89 -12.46 3.44
CA LYS A 54 -27.10 -12.07 2.03
C LYS A 54 -27.98 -10.84 1.69
N LYS A 55 -28.49 -10.06 2.66
CA LYS A 55 -29.51 -9.02 2.44
C LYS A 55 -29.11 -7.58 2.75
N LYS A 56 -27.87 -7.33 3.21
CA LYS A 56 -27.40 -5.95 3.42
C LYS A 56 -26.60 -5.48 2.22
N ALA A 57 -26.88 -4.24 1.79
CA ALA A 57 -26.05 -3.52 0.85
C ALA A 57 -24.70 -3.22 1.51
N VAL A 58 -23.62 -3.34 0.74
CA VAL A 58 -22.24 -3.05 1.17
C VAL A 58 -22.14 -1.58 1.60
N LYS A 59 -21.45 -1.32 2.72
CA LYS A 59 -21.16 0.02 3.22
C LYS A 59 -19.66 0.21 3.47
N ASP A 60 -19.25 1.46 3.64
CA ASP A 60 -17.92 1.80 4.13
C ASP A 60 -17.61 1.05 5.44
N GLY A 61 -16.45 0.39 5.48
CA GLY A 61 -16.00 -0.47 6.57
C GLY A 61 -16.36 -1.96 6.43
N ASP A 62 -17.15 -2.34 5.42
CA ASP A 62 -17.41 -3.76 5.15
C ASP A 62 -16.27 -4.40 4.35
N VAL A 63 -16.02 -5.68 4.64
CA VAL A 63 -15.10 -6.52 3.88
C VAL A 63 -15.85 -7.22 2.77
N VAL A 64 -15.41 -7.01 1.53
CA VAL A 64 -15.96 -7.64 0.34
C VAL A 64 -14.90 -8.46 -0.35
N VAL A 65 -15.36 -9.53 -1.01
CA VAL A 65 -14.54 -10.33 -1.93
C VAL A 65 -15.13 -10.11 -3.31
N VAL A 66 -14.32 -9.64 -4.23
CA VAL A 66 -14.74 -9.29 -5.59
C VAL A 66 -13.81 -9.90 -6.62
N ASP A 67 -14.38 -10.19 -7.78
CA ASP A 67 -13.67 -10.53 -9.00
C ASP A 67 -13.80 -9.34 -9.95
N PHE A 68 -12.70 -8.88 -10.54
CA PHE A 68 -12.74 -7.80 -11.52
C PHE A 68 -11.84 -8.07 -12.71
N GLN A 69 -12.28 -7.58 -13.86
CA GLN A 69 -11.54 -7.64 -15.11
C GLN A 69 -11.63 -6.28 -15.80
N GLY A 70 -10.51 -5.59 -15.90
CA GLY A 70 -10.41 -4.36 -16.68
C GLY A 70 -10.14 -4.64 -18.16
N SER A 71 -10.82 -3.90 -19.02
CA SER A 71 -10.56 -3.86 -20.46
C SER A 71 -10.28 -2.41 -20.85
N LEU A 72 -9.32 -2.18 -21.73
CA LEU A 72 -9.02 -0.85 -22.28
C LEU A 72 -9.27 -0.90 -23.79
N ASP A 73 -10.15 -0.04 -24.31
CA ASP A 73 -10.52 0.02 -25.73
C ASP A 73 -10.95 -1.34 -26.34
N GLY A 74 -11.54 -2.22 -25.53
CA GLY A 74 -12.00 -3.55 -25.95
C GLY A 74 -10.93 -4.65 -25.88
N ASP A 75 -9.68 -4.32 -25.55
CA ASP A 75 -8.63 -5.30 -25.27
C ASP A 75 -8.54 -5.57 -23.75
N PRO A 76 -8.77 -6.82 -23.30
CA PRO A 76 -8.69 -7.16 -21.89
C PRO A 76 -7.24 -7.07 -21.40
N ILE A 77 -7.01 -6.31 -20.32
CA ILE A 77 -5.70 -6.19 -19.71
C ILE A 77 -5.51 -7.33 -18.72
N LYS A 78 -4.61 -8.28 -19.02
CA LYS A 78 -4.32 -9.41 -18.12
C LYS A 78 -3.89 -8.98 -16.72
N ASP A 79 -3.12 -7.90 -16.61
CA ASP A 79 -2.67 -7.36 -15.32
C ASP A 79 -3.81 -6.76 -14.48
N LEU A 80 -4.94 -6.45 -15.11
CA LEU A 80 -6.14 -5.90 -14.47
C LEU A 80 -7.26 -6.95 -14.35
N LYS A 81 -6.92 -8.24 -14.48
CA LYS A 81 -7.81 -9.36 -14.14
C LYS A 81 -7.36 -9.97 -12.81
N ARG A 82 -8.21 -9.85 -11.79
CA ARG A 82 -7.99 -10.45 -10.47
C ARG A 82 -9.27 -11.12 -9.99
N GLU A 83 -9.10 -12.31 -9.43
CA GLU A 83 -10.17 -13.11 -8.83
C GLU A 83 -9.86 -13.25 -7.32
N ASP A 84 -10.90 -13.39 -6.49
CA ASP A 84 -10.84 -13.51 -5.04
C ASP A 84 -10.11 -12.35 -4.33
N VAL A 85 -10.28 -11.11 -4.82
CA VAL A 85 -9.67 -9.94 -4.18
C VAL A 85 -10.51 -9.51 -2.98
N GLN A 86 -9.92 -9.64 -1.79
CA GLN A 86 -10.51 -9.16 -0.55
C GLN A 86 -9.99 -7.77 -0.21
N PHE A 87 -10.89 -6.82 -0.01
CA PHE A 87 -10.55 -5.48 0.47
C PHE A 87 -11.67 -4.92 1.38
N ILE A 88 -11.32 -3.92 2.18
CA ILE A 88 -12.28 -3.17 3.01
C ILE A 88 -12.69 -1.93 2.22
N VAL A 89 -13.99 -1.74 2.06
CA VAL A 89 -14.55 -0.57 1.38
C VAL A 89 -14.31 0.69 2.22
N GLY A 90 -13.78 1.76 1.63
CA GLY A 90 -13.51 3.03 2.31
C GLY A 90 -12.07 3.18 2.82
N GLU A 91 -11.21 2.16 2.72
CA GLU A 91 -9.78 2.27 3.04
C GLU A 91 -8.95 2.94 1.93
N LYS A 92 -9.55 3.31 0.78
CA LYS A 92 -8.85 3.85 -0.40
C LYS A 92 -7.71 2.95 -0.87
N LYS A 93 -7.86 1.64 -0.67
CA LYS A 93 -6.91 0.63 -1.16
C LYS A 93 -7.13 0.36 -2.65
N MET A 94 -8.35 0.60 -3.13
CA MET A 94 -8.71 0.55 -4.53
C MET A 94 -8.95 1.97 -5.06
N ILE A 95 -9.07 2.10 -6.39
CA ILE A 95 -9.46 3.36 -7.01
C ILE A 95 -10.84 3.80 -6.48
N PRO A 96 -11.07 5.10 -6.25
CA PRO A 96 -12.32 5.59 -5.68
C PRO A 96 -13.55 5.16 -6.47
N GLU A 97 -13.48 5.16 -7.81
CA GLU A 97 -14.60 4.75 -8.65
C GLU A 97 -15.01 3.28 -8.41
N PHE A 98 -14.04 2.42 -8.09
CA PHE A 98 -14.29 1.01 -7.75
C PHE A 98 -14.97 0.88 -6.39
N GLU A 99 -14.48 1.61 -5.38
CA GLU A 99 -15.08 1.57 -4.04
C GLU A 99 -16.51 2.12 -4.06
N GLU A 100 -16.75 3.23 -4.75
CA GLU A 100 -18.10 3.81 -4.90
C GLU A 100 -19.06 2.91 -5.68
N ALA A 101 -18.58 2.22 -6.72
CA ALA A 101 -19.40 1.26 -7.47
C ALA A 101 -19.82 0.07 -6.60
N VAL A 102 -18.94 -0.40 -5.71
CA VAL A 102 -19.20 -1.52 -4.81
C VAL A 102 -20.06 -1.12 -3.60
N VAL A 103 -19.98 0.13 -3.14
CA VAL A 103 -20.89 0.67 -2.11
C VAL A 103 -22.33 0.60 -2.61
N GLY A 104 -23.21 -0.01 -1.81
CA GLY A 104 -24.63 -0.15 -2.16
C GLY A 104 -24.98 -1.42 -2.93
N MET A 105 -24.02 -2.14 -3.50
CA MET A 105 -24.25 -3.42 -4.16
C MET A 105 -24.64 -4.50 -3.16
N LYS A 106 -25.38 -5.50 -3.64
CA LYS A 106 -25.65 -6.73 -2.89
C LYS A 106 -24.67 -7.83 -3.28
N LYS A 107 -24.62 -8.86 -2.46
CA LYS A 107 -23.90 -10.09 -2.78
C LYS A 107 -24.44 -10.69 -4.09
N GLU A 108 -23.53 -11.07 -4.99
CA GLU A 108 -23.80 -11.64 -6.33
C GLU A 108 -24.33 -10.62 -7.37
N GLU A 109 -24.15 -9.32 -7.13
CA GLU A 109 -24.48 -8.28 -8.11
C GLU A 109 -23.26 -7.90 -8.95
N GLU A 110 -23.46 -7.66 -10.25
CA GLU A 110 -22.42 -7.26 -11.20
C GLU A 110 -22.60 -5.80 -11.56
N ALA A 111 -21.51 -5.03 -11.58
CA ALA A 111 -21.49 -3.64 -12.00
C ALA A 111 -20.34 -3.40 -12.96
N GLU A 112 -20.61 -2.58 -13.97
CA GLU A 112 -19.62 -2.08 -14.92
C GLU A 112 -19.47 -0.58 -14.68
N PHE A 113 -18.24 -0.12 -14.49
CA PHE A 113 -17.91 1.29 -14.26
C PHE A 113 -16.70 1.67 -15.10
N ASP A 114 -16.76 2.86 -15.70
CA ASP A 114 -15.64 3.45 -16.42
C ASP A 114 -14.67 4.10 -15.43
N VAL A 115 -13.39 3.79 -15.58
CA VAL A 115 -12.29 4.40 -14.82
C VAL A 115 -11.54 5.33 -15.76
N THR A 116 -11.31 6.59 -15.35
CA THR A 116 -10.61 7.60 -16.17
C THR A 116 -9.12 7.69 -15.85
#